data_AF-T0RIA8-F1
#
_entry.id   AF-T0RIA8-F1
#
_cell.length_a   1.000
_cell.length_b   1.000
_cell.length_c   1.000
_cell.angle_alpha   90.00
_cell.angle_beta   90.00
_cell.angle_gamma   90.00
#
_symmetry.space_group_name_H-M   'P 1'
#
loop_
_entity.id
_entity.type
_entity.pdbx_description
1 polymer ?
#
loop_
_entity_poly.entity_id
_entity_poly.type
_entity_poly.pdbx_seq_one_letter_code
_entity_poly.pdbx_strand_id
1 'polypeptide(L)'
;MTTSEIAKLILKTLRADVTQGQINEYFGYTFNQAYRWESGKTKISWEDFYKLISLLKVDTSTLNNKYLKVKGDISNGTFLFNELTKNFSNEFIQGSLNLSAAQLLNLRSGRTVVLLEHVLDIVQNLLFLLSNFVLDILDGKKIPEEFKELSSSEIDIQNFTEQYPQSLLLPPLVCTKAYKDLEVHNDELMMKALRVSREEINFLLTKALQFSLLDIEGNKYITKKSVQRHPSNDEQNSIHHYVFDYINEHKNIDNCFFDSNQNIVKMTIANLTTSQKNDLEELTKLHWNKVKEILYSPKQEEIENGDENHVYISTITLHQISSTPQ
;
A
#
# COMPACT_ATOMS: atom_id res chain seq x y z
N MET A 1 6.95 -20.02 -2.47
CA MET A 1 5.67 -20.74 -2.59
C MET A 1 4.73 -19.90 -3.45
N THR A 2 4.00 -20.49 -4.39
CA THR A 2 2.97 -19.80 -5.19
C THR A 2 1.70 -19.58 -4.36
N THR A 3 0.88 -18.58 -4.69
CA THR A 3 -0.41 -18.35 -4.02
C THR A 3 -1.37 -19.54 -4.16
N SER A 4 -1.25 -20.35 -5.21
CA SER A 4 -1.99 -21.60 -5.36
C SER A 4 -1.57 -22.66 -4.33
N GLU A 5 -0.27 -22.80 -4.06
CA GLU A 5 0.23 -23.70 -3.02
C GLU A 5 -0.17 -23.22 -1.62
N ILE A 6 -0.08 -21.91 -1.37
CA ILE A 6 -0.53 -21.26 -0.13
C ILE A 6 -2.01 -21.53 0.10
N ALA A 7 -2.87 -21.31 -0.91
CA ALA A 7 -4.30 -21.57 -0.82
C ALA A 7 -4.60 -23.02 -0.41
N LYS A 8 -3.94 -24.01 -1.04
CA LYS A 8 -4.12 -25.44 -0.68
C LYS A 8 -3.71 -25.72 0.75
N LEU A 9 -2.60 -25.12 1.20
CA LEU A 9 -2.08 -25.33 2.54
C LEU A 9 -2.98 -24.68 3.60
N ILE A 10 -3.51 -23.48 3.34
CA ILE A 10 -4.54 -22.83 4.18
C ILE A 10 -5.74 -23.76 4.33
N LEU A 11 -6.29 -24.27 3.23
CA LEU A 11 -7.49 -25.11 3.26
C LEU A 11 -7.27 -26.40 4.06
N LYS A 12 -6.14 -27.08 3.86
CA LYS A 12 -5.79 -28.29 4.62
C LYS A 12 -5.66 -28.01 6.12
N THR A 13 -5.06 -26.87 6.47
CA THR A 13 -4.80 -26.48 7.86
C THR A 13 -6.09 -26.08 8.57
N LEU A 14 -6.91 -25.25 7.94
CA LEU A 14 -8.23 -24.86 8.43
C LEU A 14 -9.14 -26.08 8.66
N ARG A 15 -9.11 -27.04 7.73
CA ARG A 15 -9.92 -28.26 7.81
C ARG A 15 -9.49 -29.19 8.94
N ALA A 16 -8.30 -29.06 9.56
CA ALA A 16 -7.75 -30.09 10.46
C ALA A 16 -8.76 -30.69 11.47
N ASP A 17 -9.70 -29.87 11.97
CA ASP A 17 -10.71 -30.26 12.97
C ASP A 17 -12.11 -30.61 12.39
N VAL A 18 -12.27 -30.59 11.07
CA VAL A 18 -13.53 -30.85 10.35
C VAL A 18 -13.32 -31.91 9.26
N THR A 19 -14.28 -32.81 9.09
CA THR A 19 -14.18 -33.83 8.03
C THR A 19 -14.53 -33.24 6.66
N GLN A 20 -13.96 -33.80 5.59
CA GLN A 20 -14.35 -33.43 4.22
C GLN A 20 -15.86 -33.63 3.98
N GLY A 21 -16.47 -34.64 4.62
CA GLY A 21 -17.91 -34.91 4.55
C GLY A 21 -18.75 -33.76 5.10
N GLN A 22 -18.40 -33.24 6.29
CA GLN A 22 -19.09 -32.10 6.90
C GLN A 22 -19.01 -30.83 6.04
N ILE A 23 -17.85 -30.58 5.40
CA ILE A 23 -17.72 -29.47 4.45
C ILE A 23 -18.64 -29.71 3.24
N ASN A 24 -18.60 -30.89 2.61
CA ASN A 24 -19.44 -31.15 1.44
C ASN A 24 -20.93 -31.04 1.78
N GLU A 25 -21.36 -31.53 2.94
CA GLU A 25 -22.75 -31.41 3.43
C GLU A 25 -23.15 -29.94 3.63
N TYR A 26 -22.31 -29.15 4.31
CA TYR A 26 -22.58 -27.72 4.54
C TYR A 26 -22.73 -26.93 3.24
N PHE A 27 -21.92 -27.26 2.22
CA PHE A 27 -21.98 -26.62 0.91
C PHE A 27 -22.98 -27.28 -0.05
N GLY A 28 -23.67 -28.36 0.34
CA GLY A 28 -24.63 -29.08 -0.51
C GLY A 28 -24.00 -29.84 -1.68
N TYR A 29 -22.71 -30.17 -1.62
CA TYR A 29 -22.03 -30.95 -2.66
C TYR A 29 -22.26 -32.45 -2.48
N THR A 30 -22.63 -33.13 -3.55
CA THR A 30 -22.82 -34.60 -3.59
C THR A 30 -21.52 -35.37 -3.87
N PHE A 31 -20.41 -34.66 -4.09
CA PHE A 31 -19.09 -35.20 -4.40
C PHE A 31 -18.04 -34.56 -3.51
N ASN A 32 -16.82 -35.14 -3.48
CA ASN A 32 -15.77 -34.70 -2.57
C ASN A 32 -15.08 -33.40 -3.02
N GLN A 33 -15.81 -32.29 -2.91
CA GLN A 33 -15.35 -30.97 -3.32
C GLN A 33 -14.23 -30.45 -2.42
N ALA A 34 -14.31 -30.68 -1.11
CA ALA A 34 -13.24 -30.35 -0.16
C ALA A 34 -11.89 -30.94 -0.59
N TYR A 35 -11.84 -32.24 -0.92
CA TYR A 35 -10.62 -32.86 -1.43
C TYR A 35 -10.13 -32.25 -2.75
N ARG A 36 -11.04 -31.89 -3.67
CA ARG A 36 -10.66 -31.29 -4.95
C ARG A 36 -10.02 -29.92 -4.76
N TRP A 37 -10.49 -29.13 -3.80
CA TRP A 37 -9.83 -27.89 -3.40
C TRP A 37 -8.45 -28.14 -2.79
N GLU A 38 -8.33 -29.03 -1.81
CA GLU A 38 -7.05 -29.32 -1.13
C GLU A 38 -5.98 -29.93 -2.04
N SER A 39 -6.40 -30.70 -3.04
CA SER A 39 -5.51 -31.30 -4.05
C SER A 39 -5.21 -30.36 -5.22
N GLY A 40 -5.93 -29.25 -5.34
CA GLY A 40 -5.84 -28.33 -6.47
C GLY A 40 -6.46 -28.84 -7.76
N LYS A 41 -7.25 -29.92 -7.72
CA LYS A 41 -8.05 -30.36 -8.88
C LYS A 41 -9.09 -29.33 -9.27
N THR A 42 -9.55 -28.53 -8.32
CA THR A 42 -10.37 -27.33 -8.53
C THR A 42 -9.89 -26.22 -7.62
N LYS A 43 -10.04 -24.98 -8.07
CA LYS A 43 -9.76 -23.80 -7.25
C LYS A 43 -11.01 -23.44 -6.43
N ILE A 44 -10.82 -22.92 -5.22
CA ILE A 44 -11.92 -22.41 -4.39
C ILE A 44 -12.21 -20.95 -4.77
N SER A 45 -13.49 -20.59 -4.88
CA SER A 45 -13.87 -19.18 -5.03
C SER A 45 -13.63 -18.44 -3.73
N TRP A 46 -13.52 -17.11 -3.79
CA TRP A 46 -13.48 -16.29 -2.59
C TRP A 46 -14.79 -16.41 -1.79
N GLU A 47 -15.96 -16.44 -2.46
CA GLU A 47 -17.24 -16.60 -1.75
C GLU A 47 -17.29 -17.92 -0.96
N ASP A 48 -16.84 -19.02 -1.56
CA ASP A 48 -16.84 -20.33 -0.90
C ASP A 48 -15.79 -20.39 0.21
N PHE A 49 -14.62 -19.77 0.01
CA PHE A 49 -13.63 -19.63 1.07
C PHE A 49 -14.16 -18.81 2.25
N TYR A 50 -14.83 -17.69 1.99
CA TYR A 50 -15.41 -16.84 3.03
C TYR A 50 -16.46 -17.59 3.86
N LYS A 51 -17.31 -18.38 3.19
CA LYS A 51 -18.26 -19.28 3.87
C LYS A 51 -17.54 -20.33 4.72
N LEU A 52 -16.46 -20.92 4.20
CA LEU A 52 -15.69 -21.93 4.92
C LEU A 52 -15.06 -21.36 6.20
N ILE A 53 -14.40 -20.21 6.11
CA ILE A 53 -13.78 -19.58 7.31
C ILE A 53 -14.84 -19.12 8.31
N SER A 54 -16.02 -18.71 7.84
CA SER A 54 -17.16 -18.38 8.70
C SER A 54 -17.71 -19.61 9.43
N LEU A 55 -17.85 -20.75 8.73
CA LEU A 55 -18.23 -22.03 9.33
C LEU A 55 -17.24 -22.46 10.42
N LEU A 56 -15.94 -22.23 10.16
CA LEU A 56 -14.86 -22.55 11.09
C LEU A 56 -14.65 -21.50 12.18
N LYS A 57 -15.51 -20.47 12.25
CA LYS A 57 -15.48 -19.39 13.26
C LYS A 57 -14.18 -18.57 13.26
N VAL A 58 -13.54 -18.40 12.11
CA VAL A 58 -12.47 -17.42 11.93
C VAL A 58 -13.09 -16.02 11.99
N ASP A 59 -12.46 -15.09 12.71
CA ASP A 59 -12.96 -13.72 12.84
C ASP A 59 -12.72 -12.92 11.55
N THR A 60 -13.69 -12.98 10.65
CA THR A 60 -13.66 -12.24 9.38
C THR A 60 -13.71 -10.72 9.56
N SER A 61 -14.20 -10.21 10.70
CA SER A 61 -14.21 -8.78 10.99
C SER A 61 -12.79 -8.29 11.27
N THR A 62 -12.02 -9.05 12.04
CA THR A 62 -10.61 -8.77 12.27
C THR A 62 -9.81 -8.79 10.95
N LEU A 63 -10.06 -9.77 10.08
CA LEU A 63 -9.42 -9.85 8.77
C LEU A 63 -9.71 -8.60 7.92
N ASN A 64 -10.96 -8.13 7.91
CA ASN A 64 -11.31 -6.91 7.19
C ASN A 64 -10.64 -5.69 7.82
N ASN A 65 -10.77 -5.48 9.13
CA ASN A 65 -10.32 -4.26 9.78
C ASN A 65 -8.79 -4.09 9.74
N LYS A 66 -8.03 -5.19 9.88
CA LYS A 66 -6.57 -5.14 9.87
C LYS A 66 -6.01 -5.05 8.44
N TYR A 67 -6.51 -5.89 7.52
CA TYR A 67 -5.82 -6.12 6.24
C TYR A 67 -6.56 -5.53 5.05
N LEU A 68 -7.85 -5.83 4.88
CA LEU A 68 -8.58 -5.50 3.65
C LEU A 68 -9.12 -4.06 3.65
N LYS A 69 -9.53 -3.57 4.81
CA LYS A 69 -10.09 -2.23 5.08
C LYS A 69 -11.22 -1.82 4.12
N VAL A 70 -12.04 -2.79 3.71
CA VAL A 70 -13.12 -2.56 2.74
C VAL A 70 -14.42 -2.20 3.47
N LYS A 71 -15.07 -1.13 3.00
CA LYS A 71 -16.40 -0.72 3.44
C LYS A 71 -17.45 -1.38 2.55
N GLY A 72 -18.01 -2.51 2.99
CA GLY A 72 -19.08 -3.20 2.27
C GLY A 72 -19.07 -4.71 2.50
N ASP A 73 -19.74 -5.44 1.62
CA ASP A 73 -19.85 -6.90 1.69
C ASP A 73 -18.60 -7.59 1.13
N ILE A 74 -17.65 -7.87 2.03
CA ILE A 74 -16.42 -8.58 1.67
C ILE A 74 -16.66 -10.06 1.33
N SER A 75 -17.85 -10.61 1.52
CA SER A 75 -18.13 -12.00 1.10
C SER A 75 -18.28 -12.12 -0.41
N ASN A 76 -18.65 -11.03 -1.10
CA ASN A 76 -18.76 -10.96 -2.56
C ASN A 76 -17.36 -10.75 -3.17
N GLY A 77 -16.86 -11.75 -3.89
CA GLY A 77 -15.51 -11.74 -4.44
C GLY A 77 -15.29 -10.65 -5.49
N THR A 78 -16.29 -10.40 -6.35
CA THR A 78 -16.20 -9.34 -7.39
C THR A 78 -16.15 -7.96 -6.75
N PHE A 79 -16.99 -7.71 -5.74
CA PHE A 79 -16.98 -6.46 -4.99
C PHE A 79 -15.64 -6.25 -4.28
N LEU A 80 -15.16 -7.27 -3.56
CA LEU A 80 -13.88 -7.23 -2.86
C LEU A 80 -12.71 -6.96 -3.81
N PHE A 81 -12.65 -7.67 -4.95
CA PHE A 81 -11.62 -7.47 -5.95
C PHE A 81 -11.60 -6.02 -6.46
N ASN A 82 -12.77 -5.46 -6.78
CA ASN A 82 -12.88 -4.08 -7.24
C ASN A 82 -12.42 -3.09 -6.15
N GLU A 83 -12.83 -3.28 -4.90
CA GLU A 83 -12.44 -2.39 -3.79
C GLU A 83 -10.94 -2.43 -3.49
N LEU A 84 -10.32 -3.62 -3.49
CA LEU A 84 -8.89 -3.75 -3.25
C LEU A 84 -8.04 -3.23 -4.41
N THR A 85 -8.60 -3.18 -5.63
CA THR A 85 -7.87 -2.76 -6.83
C THR A 85 -8.25 -1.37 -7.36
N LYS A 86 -9.22 -0.68 -6.74
CA LYS A 86 -9.79 0.58 -7.26
C LYS A 86 -8.79 1.71 -7.44
N ASN A 87 -7.77 1.73 -6.60
CA ASN A 87 -6.78 2.78 -6.53
C ASN A 87 -5.54 2.51 -7.40
N PHE A 88 -5.55 1.42 -8.18
CA PHE A 88 -4.43 0.98 -8.99
C PHE A 88 -4.78 1.02 -10.48
N SER A 89 -3.79 1.36 -11.32
CA SER A 89 -3.94 1.30 -12.78
C SER A 89 -4.09 -0.14 -13.27
N ASN A 90 -4.76 -0.32 -14.40
CA ASN A 90 -4.97 -1.64 -14.99
C ASN A 90 -3.65 -2.30 -15.39
N GLU A 91 -2.68 -1.52 -15.86
CA GLU A 91 -1.35 -1.99 -16.27
C GLU A 91 -0.59 -2.53 -15.05
N PHE A 92 -0.67 -1.82 -13.92
CA PHE A 92 -0.04 -2.27 -12.68
C PHE A 92 -0.69 -3.55 -12.16
N ILE A 93 -2.02 -3.63 -12.13
CA ILE A 93 -2.73 -4.83 -11.67
C ILE A 93 -2.39 -6.04 -12.56
N GLN A 94 -2.37 -5.85 -13.89
CA GLN A 94 -1.99 -6.92 -14.83
C GLN A 94 -0.57 -7.42 -14.58
N GLY A 95 0.39 -6.50 -14.36
CA GLY A 95 1.77 -6.85 -14.06
C GLY A 95 1.93 -7.58 -12.72
N SER A 96 1.29 -7.07 -11.67
CA SER A 96 1.43 -7.58 -10.30
C SER A 96 0.70 -8.90 -10.07
N LEU A 97 -0.45 -9.10 -10.72
CA LEU A 97 -1.24 -10.33 -10.60
C LEU A 97 -1.01 -11.31 -11.76
N ASN A 98 -0.11 -10.98 -12.70
CA ASN A 98 0.14 -11.74 -13.93
C ASN A 98 -1.15 -12.08 -14.70
N LEU A 99 -2.02 -11.09 -14.86
CA LEU A 99 -3.30 -11.20 -15.56
C LEU A 99 -3.20 -10.57 -16.96
N SER A 100 -3.86 -11.18 -17.93
CA SER A 100 -4.16 -10.50 -19.19
C SER A 100 -5.26 -9.45 -19.01
N ALA A 101 -5.31 -8.47 -19.92
CA ALA A 101 -6.37 -7.45 -19.95
C ALA A 101 -7.78 -8.07 -19.97
N ALA A 102 -7.97 -9.17 -20.70
CA ALA A 102 -9.24 -9.89 -20.76
C ALA A 102 -9.62 -10.53 -19.41
N GLN A 103 -8.65 -11.14 -18.71
CA GLN A 103 -8.90 -11.70 -17.37
C GLN A 103 -9.25 -10.61 -16.37
N LEU A 104 -8.50 -9.50 -16.37
CA LEU A 104 -8.79 -8.37 -15.49
C LEU A 104 -10.20 -7.81 -15.73
N LEU A 105 -10.57 -7.60 -16.99
CA LEU A 105 -11.91 -7.13 -17.36
C LEU A 105 -13.01 -8.09 -16.89
N ASN A 106 -12.81 -9.40 -17.08
CA ASN A 106 -13.79 -10.40 -16.67
C ASN A 106 -13.94 -10.50 -15.15
N LEU A 107 -12.85 -10.34 -14.39
CA LEU A 107 -12.90 -10.28 -12.92
C LEU A 107 -13.63 -9.03 -12.45
N ARG A 108 -13.29 -7.84 -12.97
CA ARG A 108 -13.94 -6.58 -12.59
C ARG A 108 -15.44 -6.55 -12.89
N SER A 109 -15.84 -7.18 -14.00
CA SER A 109 -17.24 -7.27 -14.43
C SER A 109 -18.01 -8.43 -13.79
N GLY A 110 -17.36 -9.29 -12.99
CA GLY A 110 -17.98 -10.47 -12.39
C GLY A 110 -18.31 -11.59 -13.37
N ARG A 111 -17.84 -11.52 -14.63
CA ARG A 111 -17.97 -12.60 -15.62
C ARG A 111 -17.12 -13.82 -15.27
N THR A 112 -16.06 -13.62 -14.50
CA THR A 112 -15.23 -14.68 -13.94
C THR A 112 -15.25 -14.60 -12.43
N VAL A 113 -15.42 -15.76 -11.79
CA VAL A 113 -15.41 -15.88 -10.34
C VAL A 113 -14.06 -15.47 -9.78
N VAL A 114 -14.05 -14.67 -8.72
CA VAL A 114 -12.84 -14.31 -8.01
C VAL A 114 -12.43 -15.50 -7.13
N LEU A 115 -11.21 -15.98 -7.32
CA LEU A 115 -10.66 -17.12 -6.59
C LEU A 115 -9.93 -16.63 -5.34
N LEU A 116 -9.78 -17.50 -4.34
CA LEU A 116 -8.93 -17.21 -3.17
C LEU A 116 -7.52 -16.81 -3.60
N GLU A 117 -6.96 -17.47 -4.61
CA GLU A 117 -5.63 -17.17 -5.14
C GLU A 117 -5.50 -15.71 -5.60
N HIS A 118 -6.51 -15.15 -6.26
CA HIS A 118 -6.48 -13.74 -6.68
C HIS A 118 -6.43 -12.80 -5.48
N VAL A 119 -7.17 -13.12 -4.40
CA VAL A 119 -7.15 -12.30 -3.17
C VAL A 119 -5.80 -12.42 -2.48
N LEU A 120 -5.21 -13.63 -2.42
CA LEU A 120 -3.86 -13.82 -1.90
C LEU A 120 -2.81 -13.08 -2.74
N ASP A 121 -2.91 -13.10 -4.07
CA ASP A 121 -2.01 -12.35 -4.95
C ASP A 121 -2.13 -10.83 -4.70
N ILE A 122 -3.34 -10.33 -4.43
CA ILE A 122 -3.55 -8.92 -4.05
C ILE A 122 -2.92 -8.64 -2.67
N VAL A 123 -3.22 -9.46 -1.66
CA VAL A 123 -2.67 -9.27 -0.31
C VAL A 123 -1.14 -9.35 -0.32
N GLN A 124 -0.56 -10.22 -1.16
CA GLN A 124 0.88 -10.36 -1.31
C GLN A 124 1.51 -9.20 -2.09
N ASN A 125 1.01 -8.92 -3.30
CA ASN A 125 1.72 -8.07 -4.25
C ASN A 125 1.25 -6.61 -4.24
N LEU A 126 0.06 -6.33 -3.71
CA LEU A 126 -0.48 -4.97 -3.65
C LEU A 126 -0.50 -4.44 -2.21
N LEU A 127 -0.68 -5.31 -1.23
CA LEU A 127 -0.76 -4.93 0.18
C LEU A 127 0.51 -5.29 0.99
N PHE A 128 1.27 -6.30 0.58
CA PHE A 128 2.46 -6.81 1.29
C PHE A 128 2.16 -7.30 2.71
N LEU A 129 1.02 -7.96 2.89
CA LEU A 129 0.52 -8.41 4.21
C LEU A 129 0.21 -9.92 4.24
N LEU A 130 0.79 -10.72 3.33
CA LEU A 130 0.35 -12.10 3.12
C LEU A 130 0.56 -12.98 4.36
N SER A 131 1.73 -12.96 4.97
CA SER A 131 2.02 -13.79 6.13
C SER A 131 1.11 -13.43 7.29
N ASN A 132 1.00 -12.14 7.65
CA ASN A 132 0.12 -11.72 8.74
C ASN A 132 -1.35 -12.06 8.47
N PHE A 133 -1.81 -11.88 7.22
CA PHE A 133 -3.15 -12.28 6.80
C PHE A 133 -3.38 -13.79 6.94
N VAL A 134 -2.41 -14.61 6.53
CA VAL A 134 -2.48 -16.08 6.64
C VAL A 134 -2.42 -16.53 8.10
N LEU A 135 -1.55 -15.93 8.92
CA LEU A 135 -1.42 -16.25 10.34
C LEU A 135 -2.72 -15.96 11.09
N ASP A 136 -3.36 -14.82 10.85
CA ASP A 136 -4.65 -14.48 11.46
C ASP A 136 -5.79 -15.39 10.95
N ILE A 137 -5.76 -15.84 9.68
CA ILE A 137 -6.71 -16.86 9.19
C ILE A 137 -6.55 -18.18 9.93
N LEU A 138 -5.30 -18.55 10.22
CA LEU A 138 -4.92 -19.83 10.85
C LEU A 138 -4.81 -19.74 12.37
N ASP A 139 -5.29 -18.65 12.99
CA ASP A 139 -5.17 -18.45 14.43
C ASP A 139 -5.79 -19.62 15.21
N GLY A 140 -5.09 -20.04 16.27
CA GLY A 140 -5.43 -21.22 17.05
C GLY A 140 -5.20 -22.58 16.35
N LYS A 141 -4.64 -22.63 15.13
CA LYS A 141 -4.27 -23.87 14.43
C LYS A 141 -2.78 -24.18 14.54
N LYS A 142 -2.42 -25.45 14.39
CA LYS A 142 -1.02 -25.85 14.23
C LYS A 142 -0.52 -25.37 12.87
N ILE A 143 0.36 -24.37 12.88
CA ILE A 143 0.91 -23.76 11.66
C ILE A 143 1.95 -24.68 11.02
N PRO A 144 1.76 -25.10 9.75
CA PRO A 144 2.78 -25.80 8.96
C PRO A 144 4.14 -25.09 8.95
N GLU A 145 5.24 -25.85 8.92
CA GLU A 145 6.60 -25.27 8.88
C GLU A 145 6.81 -24.40 7.63
N GLU A 146 6.16 -24.76 6.53
CA GLU A 146 6.24 -24.03 5.27
C GLU A 146 5.67 -22.61 5.35
N PHE A 147 4.81 -22.31 6.34
CA PHE A 147 4.38 -20.93 6.64
C PHE A 147 5.33 -20.19 7.56
N LYS A 148 6.18 -20.88 8.34
CA LYS A 148 7.14 -20.20 9.20
C LYS A 148 8.24 -19.51 8.38
N GLU A 149 8.64 -20.11 7.27
CA GLU A 149 9.56 -19.47 6.32
C GLU A 149 8.95 -18.18 5.72
N LEU A 150 7.66 -18.20 5.36
CA LEU A 150 6.92 -17.02 4.91
C LEU A 150 6.85 -15.91 5.99
N SER A 151 6.64 -16.30 7.26
CA SER A 151 6.57 -15.35 8.36
C SER A 151 7.91 -14.67 8.66
N SER A 152 9.04 -15.38 8.51
CA SER A 152 10.35 -14.84 8.88
C SER A 152 10.76 -13.63 8.04
N SER A 153 10.60 -13.69 6.72
CA SER A 153 10.96 -12.57 5.84
C SER A 153 10.01 -11.38 5.97
N GLU A 154 8.72 -11.62 6.19
CA GLU A 154 7.76 -10.52 6.35
C GLU A 154 7.83 -9.87 7.73
N ILE A 155 8.09 -10.64 8.79
CA ILE A 155 8.40 -10.10 10.13
C ILE A 155 9.70 -9.29 10.06
N ASP A 156 10.72 -9.76 9.34
CA ASP A 156 11.96 -9.00 9.17
C ASP A 156 11.73 -7.70 8.39
N ILE A 157 10.89 -7.71 7.35
CA ILE A 157 10.47 -6.50 6.62
C ILE A 157 9.69 -5.57 7.54
N GLN A 158 8.71 -6.09 8.28
CA GLN A 158 7.89 -5.31 9.20
C GLN A 158 8.76 -4.65 10.27
N ASN A 159 9.57 -5.44 10.97
CA ASN A 159 10.53 -4.95 11.97
C ASN A 159 11.47 -3.91 11.37
N PHE A 160 11.96 -4.13 10.15
CA PHE A 160 12.79 -3.16 9.45
C PHE A 160 12.04 -1.86 9.15
N THR A 161 10.80 -1.93 8.66
CA THR A 161 9.99 -0.74 8.36
C THR A 161 9.51 -0.01 9.61
N GLU A 162 9.29 -0.72 10.73
CA GLU A 162 8.97 -0.11 12.02
C GLU A 162 10.20 0.59 12.62
N GLN A 163 11.38 -0.04 12.53
CA GLN A 163 12.63 0.54 13.03
C GLN A 163 13.16 1.66 12.13
N TYR A 164 12.92 1.56 10.82
CA TYR A 164 13.38 2.52 9.81
C TYR A 164 12.25 2.93 8.87
N PRO A 165 11.33 3.79 9.32
CA PRO A 165 10.15 4.12 8.53
C PRO A 165 10.45 4.83 7.21
N GLN A 166 11.60 5.51 7.08
CA GLN A 166 12.01 6.13 5.81
C GLN A 166 12.23 5.08 4.71
N SER A 167 12.46 3.81 5.07
CA SER A 167 12.59 2.71 4.10
C SER A 167 11.34 2.53 3.24
N LEU A 168 10.14 2.85 3.75
CA LEU A 168 8.88 2.78 3.01
C LEU A 168 8.83 3.76 1.83
N LEU A 169 9.66 4.80 1.86
CA LEU A 169 9.74 5.82 0.82
C LEU A 169 10.70 5.44 -0.31
N LEU A 170 11.55 4.41 -0.13
CA LEU A 170 12.51 4.00 -1.15
C LEU A 170 11.83 3.51 -2.45
N PRO A 171 10.86 2.57 -2.42
CA PRO A 171 10.15 2.13 -3.62
C PRO A 171 9.47 3.27 -4.41
N PRO A 172 8.68 4.17 -3.80
CA PRO A 172 8.07 5.26 -4.56
C PRO A 172 9.10 6.27 -5.07
N LEU A 173 10.20 6.49 -4.34
CA LEU A 173 11.24 7.44 -4.74
C LEU A 173 11.95 7.02 -6.03
N VAL A 174 12.28 5.73 -6.19
CA VAL A 174 12.88 5.22 -7.44
C VAL A 174 11.90 5.23 -8.62
N CYS A 175 10.59 5.27 -8.34
CA CYS A 175 9.56 5.40 -9.36
C CYS A 175 9.36 6.83 -9.87
N THR A 176 9.93 7.84 -9.19
CA THR A 176 9.80 9.25 -9.58
C THR A 176 10.49 9.56 -10.90
N LYS A 177 9.98 10.55 -11.64
CA LYS A 177 10.62 11.04 -12.87
C LYS A 177 12.05 11.55 -12.61
N ALA A 178 12.23 12.32 -11.53
CA ALA A 178 13.53 12.85 -11.13
C ALA A 178 14.59 11.74 -10.94
N TYR A 179 14.20 10.58 -10.41
CA TYR A 179 15.10 9.44 -10.29
C TYR A 179 15.26 8.68 -11.63
N LYS A 180 14.17 8.45 -12.36
CA LYS A 180 14.19 7.74 -13.65
C LYS A 180 15.05 8.42 -14.72
N ASP A 181 15.06 9.76 -14.72
CA ASP A 181 15.81 10.60 -15.65
C ASP A 181 17.33 10.60 -15.36
N LEU A 182 17.78 10.07 -14.22
CA LEU A 182 19.21 9.89 -13.95
C LEU A 182 19.79 8.82 -14.88
N GLU A 183 21.04 8.98 -15.33
CA GLU A 183 21.73 7.89 -16.05
C GLU A 183 22.16 6.76 -15.11
N VAL A 184 22.55 7.12 -13.88
CA VAL A 184 23.04 6.23 -12.82
C VAL A 184 22.45 6.62 -11.48
N HIS A 185 22.45 5.69 -10.51
CA HIS A 185 22.01 5.98 -9.15
C HIS A 185 22.79 7.16 -8.54
N ASN A 186 22.08 7.97 -7.73
CA ASN A 186 22.67 9.08 -7.00
C ASN A 186 22.21 9.06 -5.52
N ASP A 187 23.14 8.72 -4.62
CA ASP A 187 22.90 8.66 -3.18
C ASP A 187 22.44 10.02 -2.62
N GLU A 188 22.97 11.14 -3.12
CA GLU A 188 22.63 12.48 -2.60
C GLU A 188 21.17 12.83 -2.84
N LEU A 189 20.60 12.39 -3.97
CA LEU A 189 19.17 12.56 -4.25
C LEU A 189 18.33 11.85 -3.18
N MET A 190 18.69 10.61 -2.84
CA MET A 190 17.96 9.83 -1.84
C MET A 190 18.16 10.36 -0.43
N MET A 191 19.39 10.71 -0.05
CA MET A 191 19.71 11.33 1.24
C MET A 191 18.90 12.60 1.46
N LYS A 192 18.81 13.46 0.45
CA LYS A 192 18.06 14.72 0.53
C LYS A 192 16.55 14.48 0.62
N ALA A 193 16.04 13.50 -0.13
CA ALA A 193 14.62 13.16 -0.13
C ALA A 193 14.17 12.56 1.21
N LEU A 194 14.99 11.66 1.78
CA LEU A 194 14.66 10.94 3.01
C LEU A 194 15.16 11.65 4.28
N ARG A 195 16.02 12.67 4.13
CA ARG A 195 16.69 13.40 5.23
C ARG A 195 17.52 12.50 6.14
N VAL A 196 18.25 11.57 5.53
CA VAL A 196 19.10 10.58 6.21
C VAL A 196 20.57 10.79 5.87
N SER A 197 21.48 10.25 6.70
CA SER A 197 22.92 10.30 6.40
C SER A 197 23.31 9.38 5.24
N ARG A 198 24.55 9.49 4.77
CA ARG A 198 25.07 8.59 3.72
C ARG A 198 25.17 7.15 4.24
N GLU A 199 25.59 6.96 5.47
CA GLU A 199 25.66 5.65 6.11
C GLU A 199 24.28 5.03 6.22
N GLU A 200 23.29 5.84 6.60
CA GLU A 200 21.91 5.39 6.75
C GLU A 200 21.27 5.05 5.39
N ILE A 201 21.43 5.87 4.34
CA ILE A 201 20.90 5.51 3.02
C ILE A 201 21.50 4.21 2.49
N ASN A 202 22.81 3.99 2.69
CA ASN A 202 23.48 2.76 2.26
C ASN A 202 22.93 1.54 2.99
N PHE A 203 22.69 1.68 4.30
CA PHE A 203 22.04 0.65 5.09
C PHE A 203 20.62 0.37 4.59
N LEU A 204 19.80 1.41 4.37
CA LEU A 204 18.41 1.27 3.93
C LEU A 204 18.33 0.62 2.53
N LEU A 205 19.17 1.04 1.58
CA LEU A 205 19.23 0.45 0.23
C LEU A 205 19.68 -1.02 0.29
N THR A 206 20.69 -1.34 1.11
CA THR A 206 21.16 -2.72 1.30
C THR A 206 20.05 -3.61 1.85
N LYS A 207 19.32 -3.14 2.86
CA LYS A 207 18.18 -3.86 3.42
C LYS A 207 17.01 -3.97 2.45
N ALA A 208 16.71 -2.91 1.70
CA ALA A 208 15.67 -2.93 0.67
C ALA A 208 15.98 -3.95 -0.44
N LEU A 209 17.25 -4.11 -0.84
CA LEU A 209 17.67 -5.19 -1.75
C LEU A 209 17.54 -6.57 -1.09
N GLN A 210 18.04 -6.73 0.14
CA GLN A 210 17.96 -7.99 0.90
C GLN A 210 16.51 -8.49 0.99
N PHE A 211 15.58 -7.56 1.25
CA PHE A 211 14.16 -7.84 1.39
C PHE A 211 13.39 -7.81 0.07
N SER A 212 14.07 -7.69 -1.08
CA SER A 212 13.44 -7.63 -2.40
C SER A 212 12.42 -6.49 -2.58
N LEU A 213 12.53 -5.41 -1.81
CA LEU A 213 11.75 -4.19 -1.99
C LEU A 213 12.23 -3.40 -3.23
N LEU A 214 13.54 -3.49 -3.50
CA LEU A 214 14.20 -2.95 -4.68
C LEU A 214 14.96 -4.06 -5.42
N ASP A 215 15.26 -3.81 -6.69
CA ASP A 215 16.19 -4.58 -7.52
C ASP A 215 17.14 -3.63 -8.23
N ILE A 216 18.20 -4.15 -8.86
CA ILE A 216 19.15 -3.35 -9.65
C ILE A 216 18.97 -3.68 -11.13
N GLU A 217 18.64 -2.66 -11.93
CA GLU A 217 18.62 -2.75 -13.39
C GLU A 217 19.67 -1.80 -13.98
N GLY A 218 20.72 -2.36 -14.57
CA GLY A 218 21.89 -1.61 -15.00
C GLY A 218 22.57 -0.94 -13.81
N ASN A 219 22.58 0.39 -13.79
CA ASN A 219 23.21 1.21 -12.74
C ASN A 219 22.19 1.94 -11.84
N LYS A 220 20.92 1.52 -11.87
CA LYS A 220 19.83 2.15 -11.12
C LYS A 220 19.06 1.13 -10.31
N TYR A 221 18.48 1.59 -9.21
CA TYR A 221 17.50 0.81 -8.48
C TYR A 221 16.16 0.90 -9.18
N ILE A 222 15.49 -0.22 -9.30
CA ILE A 222 14.10 -0.31 -9.75
C ILE A 222 13.27 -0.92 -8.65
N THR A 223 11.97 -0.63 -8.64
CA THR A 223 11.04 -1.47 -7.89
C THR A 223 10.92 -2.80 -8.62
N LYS A 224 10.90 -3.90 -7.87
CA LYS A 224 10.50 -5.20 -8.42
C LYS A 224 9.11 -5.02 -9.06
N LYS A 225 8.81 -5.70 -10.17
CA LYS A 225 7.51 -5.56 -10.87
C LYS A 225 6.29 -5.78 -9.96
N SER A 226 6.44 -6.60 -8.91
CA SER A 226 5.44 -6.81 -7.86
C SER A 226 5.33 -5.69 -6.81
N VAL A 227 6.18 -4.66 -6.88
CA VAL A 227 6.31 -3.52 -5.93
C VAL A 227 6.13 -2.17 -6.64
N GLN A 228 5.77 -2.14 -7.93
CA GLN A 228 5.50 -0.92 -8.70
C GLN A 228 4.21 -0.19 -8.26
N ARG A 229 4.02 0.07 -6.97
CA ARG A 229 2.90 0.84 -6.46
C ARG A 229 2.98 2.27 -7.03
N HIS A 230 2.02 2.65 -7.87
CA HIS A 230 1.68 4.07 -7.98
C HIS A 230 0.96 4.41 -6.67
N PRO A 231 1.53 5.26 -5.81
CA PRO A 231 0.87 5.58 -4.54
C PRO A 231 -0.47 6.24 -4.87
N SER A 232 -1.54 5.63 -4.43
CA SER A 232 -2.89 6.19 -4.56
C SER A 232 -2.98 7.53 -3.85
N ASN A 233 -3.97 8.38 -4.18
CA ASN A 233 -4.17 9.63 -3.45
C ASN A 233 -4.29 9.38 -1.93
N ASP A 234 -4.89 8.28 -1.51
CA ASP A 234 -5.02 7.90 -0.10
C ASP A 234 -3.69 7.46 0.54
N GLU A 235 -2.79 6.84 -0.23
CA GLU A 235 -1.44 6.46 0.22
C GLU A 235 -0.47 7.63 0.21
N GLN A 236 -0.58 8.55 -0.76
CA GLN A 236 0.10 9.84 -0.73
C GLN A 236 -0.37 10.65 0.49
N ASN A 237 -1.67 10.63 0.78
CA ASN A 237 -2.24 11.21 1.99
C ASN A 237 -1.75 10.50 3.26
N SER A 238 -1.58 9.18 3.25
CA SER A 238 -1.06 8.41 4.39
C SER A 238 0.44 8.65 4.62
N ILE A 239 1.23 8.79 3.55
CA ILE A 239 2.63 9.22 3.61
C ILE A 239 2.72 10.66 4.11
N HIS A 240 1.81 11.54 3.67
CA HIS A 240 1.70 12.91 4.20
C HIS A 240 1.29 12.93 5.68
N HIS A 241 0.34 12.10 6.12
CA HIS A 241 -0.04 11.93 7.53
C HIS A 241 1.13 11.42 8.37
N TYR A 242 1.86 10.42 7.87
CA TYR A 242 3.04 9.89 8.54
C TYR A 242 4.16 10.93 8.68
N VAL A 243 4.47 11.67 7.61
CA VAL A 243 5.42 12.79 7.64
C VAL A 243 4.96 13.90 8.59
N PHE A 244 3.65 14.13 8.67
CA PHE A 244 3.02 15.13 9.53
C PHE A 244 3.09 14.75 11.02
N ASP A 245 2.76 13.51 11.37
CA ASP A 245 2.84 12.99 12.73
C ASP A 245 4.29 12.99 13.22
N TYR A 246 5.23 12.58 12.35
CA TYR A 246 6.66 12.65 12.63
C TYR A 246 7.14 14.10 12.86
N ILE A 247 6.63 15.08 12.12
CA ILE A 247 6.94 16.51 12.34
C ILE A 247 6.34 17.01 13.66
N ASN A 248 5.11 16.63 14.01
CA ASN A 248 4.47 17.03 15.27
C ASN A 248 5.21 16.47 16.49
N GLU A 249 5.58 15.19 16.46
CA GLU A 249 6.31 14.51 17.55
C GLU A 249 7.71 15.09 17.77
N HIS A 250 8.38 15.57 16.71
CA HIS A 250 9.78 15.98 16.77
C HIS A 250 10.01 17.49 16.75
N LYS A 251 8.95 18.33 16.64
CA LYS A 251 9.08 19.79 16.62
C LYS A 251 8.19 20.58 17.58
N ASN A 252 7.43 19.93 18.48
CA ASN A 252 6.53 20.61 19.44
C ASN A 252 5.62 21.67 18.76
N ILE A 253 4.97 21.28 17.67
CA ILE A 253 3.99 22.14 16.99
C ILE A 253 2.60 21.61 17.34
N ASP A 254 2.05 22.09 18.45
CA ASP A 254 0.70 21.70 18.87
C ASP A 254 -0.36 22.34 17.97
N ASN A 255 -1.36 21.55 17.54
CA ASN A 255 -2.58 21.96 16.83
C ASN A 255 -2.43 22.36 15.34
N CYS A 256 -1.93 21.43 14.54
CA CYS A 256 -2.11 21.48 13.09
C CYS A 256 -3.38 20.69 12.68
N PHE A 257 -4.27 21.31 11.92
CA PHE A 257 -5.48 20.65 11.39
C PHE A 257 -5.39 20.50 9.87
N PHE A 258 -5.74 19.31 9.39
CA PHE A 258 -5.77 18.94 7.98
C PHE A 258 -7.22 18.81 7.50
N ASP A 259 -7.60 19.57 6.47
CA ASP A 259 -8.90 19.43 5.80
C ASP A 259 -8.65 18.99 4.35
N SER A 260 -9.06 17.76 4.04
CA SER A 260 -8.91 17.13 2.73
C SER A 260 -10.22 17.19 1.96
N ASN A 261 -10.69 18.40 1.63
CA ASN A 261 -11.80 18.58 0.71
C ASN A 261 -11.30 19.13 -0.62
N GLN A 262 -11.44 18.31 -1.66
CA GLN A 262 -11.24 18.62 -3.10
C GLN A 262 -9.97 19.41 -3.44
N ASN A 263 -8.89 18.65 -3.74
CA ASN A 263 -7.70 19.09 -4.48
C ASN A 263 -6.90 20.28 -3.91
N ILE A 264 -7.15 20.69 -2.67
CA ILE A 264 -6.37 21.72 -1.97
C ILE A 264 -5.99 21.18 -0.59
N VAL A 265 -4.70 21.12 -0.31
CA VAL A 265 -4.19 20.85 1.04
C VAL A 265 -4.21 22.16 1.81
N LYS A 266 -5.15 22.29 2.76
CA LYS A 266 -5.18 23.41 3.72
C LYS A 266 -4.58 22.94 5.04
N MET A 267 -3.52 23.64 5.45
CA MET A 267 -2.91 23.49 6.77
C MET A 267 -3.33 24.69 7.62
N THR A 268 -4.08 24.44 8.70
CA THR A 268 -4.43 25.47 9.68
C THR A 268 -3.57 25.26 10.92
N ILE A 269 -2.77 26.26 11.27
CA ILE A 269 -1.93 26.26 12.47
C ILE A 269 -2.57 27.23 13.48
N ALA A 270 -3.08 26.71 14.59
CA ALA A 270 -3.62 27.54 15.66
C ALA A 270 -2.52 27.93 16.67
N ASN A 271 -2.73 29.03 17.41
CA ASN A 271 -1.90 29.46 18.54
C ASN A 271 -0.42 29.78 18.23
N LEU A 272 -0.14 30.34 17.06
CA LEU A 272 1.20 30.88 16.79
C LEU A 272 1.46 32.14 17.63
N THR A 273 2.63 32.22 18.26
CA THR A 273 3.13 33.52 18.73
C THR A 273 3.38 34.44 17.53
N THR A 274 3.33 35.76 17.76
CA THR A 274 3.58 36.75 16.69
C THR A 274 4.93 36.52 15.98
N SER A 275 5.97 36.09 16.72
CA SER A 275 7.27 35.77 16.14
C SER A 275 7.19 34.55 15.22
N GLN A 276 6.60 33.44 15.68
CA GLN A 276 6.48 32.22 14.89
C GLN A 276 5.61 32.43 13.64
N LYS A 277 4.56 33.25 13.75
CA LYS A 277 3.74 33.66 12.59
C LYS A 277 4.57 34.42 11.57
N ASN A 278 5.37 35.40 12.00
CA ASN A 278 6.20 36.19 11.10
C ASN A 278 7.28 35.32 10.43
N ASP A 279 7.95 34.44 11.17
CA ASP A 279 8.95 33.51 10.64
C ASP A 279 8.33 32.56 9.59
N LEU A 280 7.12 32.04 9.87
CA LEU A 280 6.37 31.20 8.93
C LEU A 280 5.91 31.98 7.70
N GLU A 281 5.45 33.22 7.86
CA GLU A 281 5.07 34.09 6.74
C GLU A 281 6.27 34.41 5.83
N GLU A 282 7.45 34.66 6.41
CA GLU A 282 8.69 34.88 5.67
C GLU A 282 9.15 33.63 4.94
N LEU A 283 9.15 32.47 5.61
CA LEU A 283 9.48 31.17 4.99
C LEU A 283 8.54 30.84 3.84
N THR A 284 7.23 31.05 4.04
CA THR A 284 6.20 30.81 3.03
C THR A 284 6.37 31.76 1.85
N LYS A 285 6.59 33.06 2.09
CA LYS A 285 6.90 34.03 1.02
C LYS A 285 8.17 33.66 0.26
N LEU A 286 9.23 33.27 0.96
CA LEU A 286 10.50 32.89 0.34
C LEU A 286 10.35 31.67 -0.58
N HIS A 287 9.63 30.65 -0.11
CA HIS A 287 9.41 29.43 -0.90
C HIS A 287 8.40 29.66 -2.02
N TRP A 288 7.35 30.45 -1.79
CA TRP A 288 6.40 30.85 -2.84
C TRP A 288 7.05 31.69 -3.94
N ASN A 289 7.98 32.59 -3.59
CA ASN A 289 8.74 33.34 -4.58
C ASN A 289 9.66 32.44 -5.40
N LYS A 290 10.32 31.44 -4.78
CA LYS A 290 11.07 30.41 -5.51
C LYS A 290 10.18 29.58 -6.44
N VAL A 291 8.99 29.21 -5.99
CA VAL A 291 8.01 28.50 -6.82
C VAL A 291 7.55 29.38 -7.98
N LYS A 292 7.28 30.66 -7.74
CA LYS A 292 7.00 31.64 -8.81
C LYS A 292 8.18 31.80 -9.77
N GLU A 293 9.41 31.89 -9.29
CA GLU A 293 10.59 31.93 -10.14
C GLU A 293 10.70 30.69 -11.02
N ILE A 294 10.37 29.51 -10.49
CA ILE A 294 10.36 28.25 -11.26
C ILE A 294 9.23 28.24 -12.29
N LEU A 295 8.02 28.68 -11.91
CA LEU A 295 6.83 28.66 -12.76
C LEU A 295 6.78 29.76 -13.81
N TYR A 296 7.41 30.89 -13.53
CA TYR A 296 7.46 32.07 -14.41
C TYR A 296 8.87 32.35 -14.95
N SER A 297 9.82 31.42 -14.77
CA SER A 297 11.10 31.46 -15.49
C SER A 297 10.80 31.33 -16.98
N PRO A 298 11.26 32.26 -17.84
CA PRO A 298 11.03 32.18 -19.27
C PRO A 298 11.93 31.09 -19.86
N LYS A 299 11.49 29.83 -19.76
CA LYS A 299 11.90 28.78 -20.69
C LYS A 299 10.83 28.67 -21.75
N GLN A 300 11.03 29.45 -22.81
CA GLN A 300 10.37 29.24 -24.10
C GLN A 300 10.88 27.93 -24.68
N GLU A 301 10.13 26.85 -24.51
CA GLU A 301 10.05 25.79 -25.52
C GLU A 301 8.57 25.55 -25.77
N GLU A 302 8.16 25.80 -27.01
CA GLU A 302 6.81 25.63 -27.54
C GLU A 302 6.37 24.18 -27.34
N ILE A 303 5.41 23.96 -26.45
CA ILE A 303 4.63 22.72 -26.43
C ILE A 303 3.40 22.99 -27.28
N GLU A 304 3.49 22.66 -28.57
CA GLU A 304 2.33 22.47 -29.42
C GLU A 304 1.62 21.17 -29.00
N ASN A 305 0.35 21.32 -28.59
CA ASN A 305 -0.71 20.31 -28.52
C ASN A 305 -0.50 19.06 -27.64
N GLY A 306 -1.26 19.00 -26.55
CA GLY A 306 -1.72 17.73 -25.96
C GLY A 306 -1.64 17.66 -24.44
N ASP A 307 -2.81 17.79 -23.79
CA ASP A 307 -3.13 17.55 -22.38
C ASP A 307 -2.47 18.45 -21.31
N GLU A 308 -3.30 19.35 -20.79
CA GLU A 308 -3.01 20.23 -19.65
C GLU A 308 -2.75 19.41 -18.37
N ASN A 309 -1.49 19.13 -18.07
CA ASN A 309 -1.08 18.72 -16.73
C ASN A 309 -1.12 19.92 -15.78
N HIS A 310 -2.18 20.05 -14.99
CA HIS A 310 -2.24 21.01 -13.90
C HIS A 310 -1.30 20.59 -12.75
N VAL A 311 -0.31 21.44 -12.44
CA VAL A 311 0.50 21.32 -11.22
C VAL A 311 -0.22 22.10 -10.11
N TYR A 312 -0.77 21.40 -9.12
CA TYR A 312 -1.44 22.02 -7.97
C TYR A 312 -0.43 22.38 -6.88
N ILE A 313 -0.41 23.66 -6.49
CA ILE A 313 0.45 24.17 -5.43
C ILE A 313 -0.39 24.33 -4.16
N SER A 314 0.10 23.81 -3.04
CA SER A 314 -0.49 23.97 -1.70
C SER A 314 -0.45 25.43 -1.24
N THR A 315 -1.58 25.95 -0.73
CA THR A 315 -1.66 27.29 -0.14
C THR A 315 -1.78 27.20 1.39
N ILE A 316 -0.83 27.77 2.13
CA ILE A 316 -0.91 27.90 3.59
C ILE A 316 -1.74 29.15 3.90
N THR A 317 -2.82 29.01 4.67
CA THR A 317 -3.65 30.14 5.13
C THR A 317 -3.52 30.28 6.64
N LEU A 318 -2.99 31.40 7.12
CA LEU A 318 -2.77 31.66 8.55
C LEU A 318 -3.90 32.53 9.10
N HIS A 319 -4.56 32.09 10.17
CA HIS A 319 -5.56 32.88 10.89
C HIS A 319 -5.06 33.27 12.28
N GLN A 320 -5.34 34.51 12.70
CA GLN A 320 -5.03 35.02 14.02
C GLN A 320 -6.29 34.90 14.89
N ILE A 321 -6.24 34.11 15.96
CA ILE A 321 -7.29 34.12 16.98
C ILE A 321 -6.92 35.24 17.96
N SER A 322 -7.63 36.36 17.90
CA SER A 322 -7.55 37.38 18.94
C SER A 322 -8.28 36.86 20.17
N SER A 323 -7.53 36.48 21.21
CA SER A 323 -8.11 36.22 22.52
C SER A 323 -8.60 37.54 23.12
N THR A 324 -9.90 37.78 23.14
CA THR A 324 -10.51 38.77 24.04
C THR A 324 -10.39 38.23 25.46
N PRO A 325 -9.83 38.98 26.43
CA PRO A 325 -9.78 38.50 27.81
C PRO A 325 -11.19 38.52 28.43
N GLN A 326 -11.56 37.44 29.12
CA GLN A 326 -12.66 37.43 30.09
C GLN A 326 -12.17 37.92 31.45
#